data_AF-A0A949XS30-F1
#
_entry.id   AF-A0A949XS30-F1
#
_cell.length_a   1.000
_cell.length_b   1.000
_cell.length_c   1.000
_cell.angle_alpha   90.00
_cell.angle_beta   90.00
_cell.angle_gamma   90.00
#
_symmetry.space_group_name_H-M   'P 1'
#
loop_
_entity.id
_entity.type
_entity.pdbx_description
1 polymer ?
#
loop_
_entity_poly.entity_id
_entity_poly.type
_entity_poly.pdbx_seq_one_letter_code
_entity_poly.pdbx_strand_id
1 'polypeptide(L)'
;MAETEEKKIEERRSDNRPPRENRGGPGPRPNERGEGRGGDRGDRGGRERGGPGGGRPGERRGEGPPEIDLEKLISDSLYLDNQAHVVVSRMRDMDSGTKSQLRRLYNAVRRATRAPEGDRQHEFVMVRARLAYTIARHSLRSLDALERLLLQVTRKNDTRGYERFRDLFEAIIAYNE
;
A
#
# COMPACT_ATOMS: atom_id res chain seq x y z
N MET A 1 -1.66 32.13 -62.73
CA MET A 1 -0.67 32.75 -61.83
C MET A 1 -1.29 32.86 -60.45
N ALA A 2 -0.62 32.30 -59.43
CA ALA A 2 -0.88 32.31 -57.97
C ALA A 2 -2.25 31.74 -57.49
N GLU A 3 -2.39 30.48 -57.05
CA GLU A 3 -1.88 29.81 -55.83
C GLU A 3 -2.29 30.54 -54.53
N THR A 4 -3.38 30.18 -53.84
CA THR A 4 -3.59 29.07 -52.85
C THR A 4 -2.55 29.02 -51.72
N GLU A 5 -2.80 29.72 -50.61
CA GLU A 5 -1.89 29.72 -49.45
C GLU A 5 -2.58 29.77 -48.06
N GLU A 6 -3.63 28.98 -47.81
CA GLU A 6 -4.24 28.91 -46.45
C GLU A 6 -4.50 27.50 -45.88
N LYS A 7 -3.87 26.44 -46.40
CA LYS A 7 -4.02 25.07 -45.83
C LYS A 7 -2.72 24.35 -45.58
N LYS A 8 -1.79 24.93 -44.81
CA LYS A 8 -0.45 24.35 -44.60
C LYS A 8 0.10 24.45 -43.17
N ILE A 9 -0.68 24.13 -42.14
CA ILE A 9 -0.12 24.00 -40.77
C ILE A 9 -0.51 22.71 -40.02
N GLU A 10 -1.48 21.90 -40.49
CA GLU A 10 -1.98 20.79 -39.65
C GLU A 10 -1.38 19.40 -39.92
N GLU A 11 -0.43 19.24 -40.85
CA GLU A 11 -0.04 17.89 -41.33
C GLU A 11 1.44 17.52 -41.16
N ARG A 12 2.18 18.13 -40.20
CA ARG A 12 3.65 17.94 -40.10
C ARG A 12 4.23 17.54 -38.74
N ARG A 13 3.50 16.85 -37.87
CA ARG A 13 4.09 16.26 -36.64
C ARG A 13 3.59 14.86 -36.28
N SER A 14 3.32 14.04 -37.29
CA SER A 14 3.05 12.62 -37.12
C SER A 14 3.76 11.85 -38.23
N ASP A 15 5.09 11.77 -38.19
CA ASP A 15 5.85 10.74 -38.91
C ASP A 15 7.34 10.87 -38.57
N ASN A 16 7.76 10.29 -37.44
CA ASN A 16 9.17 9.90 -37.30
C ASN A 16 9.38 8.82 -36.22
N ARG A 17 8.97 7.57 -36.49
CA ARG A 17 9.46 6.42 -35.73
C ARG A 17 9.76 5.25 -36.67
N PRO A 18 11.02 4.83 -36.84
CA PRO A 18 11.37 3.74 -37.75
C PRO A 18 10.98 2.36 -37.16
N PRO A 19 10.63 1.37 -37.99
CA PRO A 19 10.32 0.02 -37.56
C PRO A 19 11.62 -0.75 -37.29
N ARG A 20 11.66 -1.55 -36.22
CA ARG A 20 12.80 -2.42 -35.92
C ARG A 20 12.37 -3.87 -35.98
N GLU A 21 12.66 -4.51 -37.11
CA GLU A 21 12.65 -5.95 -37.27
C GLU A 21 13.87 -6.61 -36.60
N ASN A 22 13.58 -7.70 -35.89
CA ASN A 22 14.29 -8.97 -35.90
C ASN A 22 15.80 -9.03 -35.59
N ARG A 23 16.14 -9.49 -34.38
CA ARG A 23 17.43 -10.17 -34.11
C ARG A 23 17.33 -11.18 -32.95
N GLY A 24 17.25 -12.46 -33.31
CA GLY A 24 17.96 -13.58 -32.66
C GLY A 24 17.41 -14.20 -31.36
N GLY A 25 16.91 -15.45 -31.45
CA GLY A 25 16.87 -16.41 -30.33
C GLY A 25 18.27 -16.96 -29.96
N PRO A 26 18.44 -17.96 -29.04
CA PRO A 26 17.69 -19.24 -29.03
C PRO A 26 17.38 -19.90 -27.65
N GLY A 27 16.33 -20.74 -27.61
CA GLY A 27 16.18 -21.96 -26.76
C GLY A 27 16.03 -21.83 -25.23
N PRO A 28 15.42 -22.81 -24.51
CA PRO A 28 15.63 -24.25 -24.74
C PRO A 28 14.36 -25.11 -24.86
N ARG A 29 14.57 -26.30 -25.44
CA ARG A 29 13.64 -27.42 -25.58
C ARG A 29 13.46 -28.23 -24.28
N PRO A 30 12.39 -29.04 -24.17
CA PRO A 30 12.05 -29.81 -22.99
C PRO A 30 12.95 -31.05 -22.85
N ASN A 31 13.24 -31.46 -21.62
CA ASN A 31 13.84 -32.76 -21.38
C ASN A 31 13.08 -33.48 -20.26
N GLU A 32 12.53 -34.63 -20.62
CA GLU A 32 12.09 -35.71 -19.76
C GLU A 32 13.29 -36.28 -18.98
N ARG A 33 13.11 -36.58 -17.69
CA ARG A 33 13.49 -37.85 -17.03
C ARG A 33 13.56 -37.67 -15.51
N GLY A 34 12.85 -38.53 -14.80
CA GLY A 34 12.96 -38.68 -13.36
C GLY A 34 11.84 -39.51 -12.74
N GLU A 35 11.62 -40.73 -13.24
CA GLU A 35 10.94 -41.76 -12.47
C GLU A 35 11.74 -42.07 -11.21
N GLY A 36 11.08 -42.23 -10.05
CA GLY A 36 11.76 -42.78 -8.88
C GLY A 36 11.04 -42.64 -7.54
N ARG A 37 10.19 -43.63 -7.23
CA ARG A 37 9.97 -44.23 -5.90
C ARG A 37 9.40 -43.40 -4.74
N GLY A 38 8.18 -43.76 -4.33
CA GLY A 38 8.00 -44.62 -3.15
C GLY A 38 7.56 -43.97 -1.83
N GLY A 39 6.42 -44.46 -1.31
CA GLY A 39 5.97 -44.34 0.09
C GLY A 39 5.14 -43.07 0.35
N ASP A 40 4.02 -43.05 1.05
CA ASP A 40 3.35 -44.04 1.89
C ASP A 40 1.88 -43.59 1.99
N ARG A 41 0.93 -44.48 1.68
CA ARG A 41 -0.51 -44.22 1.86
C ARG A 41 -0.85 -44.45 3.33
N GLY A 42 -0.77 -43.39 4.12
CA GLY A 42 -1.36 -43.32 5.46
C GLY A 42 -2.87 -43.10 5.37
N ASP A 43 -3.61 -44.21 5.40
CA ASP A 43 -5.06 -44.32 5.52
C ASP A 43 -5.53 -44.08 6.97
N ARG A 44 -6.71 -43.46 7.10
CA ARG A 44 -7.66 -43.47 8.25
C ARG A 44 -7.29 -42.80 9.59
N GLY A 45 -7.95 -41.66 9.82
CA GLY A 45 -9.18 -41.67 10.64
C GLY A 45 -9.02 -41.90 12.14
N GLY A 46 -8.95 -40.81 12.91
CA GLY A 46 -9.22 -40.77 14.34
C GLY A 46 -10.15 -39.60 14.68
N ARG A 47 -11.47 -39.85 14.63
CA ARG A 47 -12.46 -39.04 15.36
C ARG A 47 -12.51 -39.55 16.80
N GLU A 48 -12.99 -38.67 17.68
CA GLU A 48 -13.39 -38.87 19.08
C GLU A 48 -12.30 -38.65 20.15
N ARG A 49 -12.34 -37.48 20.81
CA ARG A 49 -13.01 -37.33 22.11
C ARG A 49 -12.91 -35.89 22.61
N GLY A 50 -14.07 -35.31 22.92
CA GLY A 50 -14.15 -34.10 23.72
C GLY A 50 -13.75 -34.36 25.18
N GLY A 51 -13.27 -33.30 25.83
CA GLY A 51 -13.10 -33.21 27.28
C GLY A 51 -12.88 -31.74 27.69
N PRO A 52 -13.43 -31.28 28.82
CA PRO A 52 -13.98 -29.93 28.97
C PRO A 52 -13.10 -29.00 29.83
N GLY A 53 -13.34 -27.69 29.71
CA GLY A 53 -13.07 -26.73 30.79
C GLY A 53 -11.63 -26.23 30.88
N GLY A 54 -11.39 -25.08 30.25
CA GLY A 54 -10.18 -24.30 30.41
C GLY A 54 -10.43 -22.84 30.08
N GLY A 55 -11.45 -22.24 30.69
CA GLY A 55 -11.61 -20.79 30.65
C GLY A 55 -10.39 -20.13 31.29
N ARG A 56 -9.51 -19.55 30.46
CA ARG A 56 -8.60 -18.50 30.89
C ARG A 56 -9.00 -17.19 30.18
N PRO A 57 -9.59 -16.23 30.91
CA PRO A 57 -9.82 -14.89 30.40
C PRO A 57 -8.49 -14.15 30.40
N GLY A 58 -8.06 -13.64 29.23
CA GLY A 58 -6.99 -12.63 29.18
C GLY A 58 -5.70 -12.96 28.45
N GLU A 59 -5.65 -13.97 27.57
CA GLU A 59 -4.45 -14.20 26.76
C GLU A 59 -4.38 -13.21 25.55
N ARG A 60 -3.92 -11.99 25.85
CA ARG A 60 -3.27 -11.02 24.93
C ARG A 60 -4.05 -10.53 23.70
N ARG A 61 -5.28 -10.08 23.89
CA ARG A 61 -5.91 -9.09 22.98
C ARG A 61 -5.46 -7.67 23.38
N GLY A 62 -4.15 -7.42 23.39
CA GLY A 62 -3.57 -6.22 24.02
C GLY A 62 -2.35 -5.62 23.35
N GLU A 63 -1.95 -6.09 22.17
CA GLU A 63 -0.78 -5.55 21.47
C GLU A 63 -1.10 -5.27 20.00
N GLY A 64 -2.27 -4.65 19.79
CA GLY A 64 -2.48 -3.88 18.56
C GLY A 64 -1.57 -2.65 18.61
N PRO A 65 -1.07 -2.15 17.46
CA PRO A 65 -0.41 -0.86 17.42
C PRO A 65 -1.26 0.22 18.08
N PRO A 66 -0.64 1.19 18.79
CA PRO A 66 -1.36 2.26 19.45
C PRO A 66 -2.27 2.92 18.43
N GLU A 67 -3.55 3.05 18.80
CA GLU A 67 -4.51 3.69 17.92
C GLU A 67 -4.20 5.18 17.91
N ILE A 68 -3.91 5.70 16.72
CA ILE A 68 -3.69 7.13 16.55
C ILE A 68 -5.05 7.80 16.63
N ASP A 69 -5.22 8.62 17.67
CA ASP A 69 -6.39 9.49 17.85
C ASP A 69 -6.40 10.63 16.82
N LEU A 70 -7.41 10.64 15.95
CA LEU A 70 -7.58 11.66 14.90
C LEU A 70 -7.82 13.06 15.47
N GLU A 71 -8.58 13.20 16.56
CA GLU A 71 -8.90 14.53 17.10
C GLU A 71 -7.65 15.20 17.67
N LYS A 72 -6.84 14.42 18.41
CA LYS A 72 -5.54 14.90 18.92
C LYS A 72 -4.58 15.23 17.80
N LEU A 73 -4.56 14.42 16.73
CA LEU A 73 -3.76 14.69 15.55
C LEU A 73 -4.15 16.02 14.88
N ILE A 74 -5.43 16.38 14.90
CA ILE A 74 -5.92 17.65 14.34
C ILE A 74 -5.58 18.84 15.23
N SER A 75 -5.67 18.68 16.55
CA SER A 75 -5.52 19.78 17.52
C SER A 75 -4.08 20.02 18.00
N ASP A 76 -3.24 19.00 18.03
CA ASP A 76 -1.92 19.03 18.68
C ASP A 76 -0.80 18.61 17.71
N SER A 77 0.02 19.59 17.30
CA SER A 77 1.16 19.36 16.41
C SER A 77 2.29 18.54 17.06
N LEU A 78 2.48 18.65 18.38
CA LEU A 78 3.48 17.85 19.08
C LEU A 78 3.04 16.39 19.17
N TYR A 79 1.74 16.14 19.34
CA TYR A 79 1.19 14.79 19.25
C TYR A 79 1.45 14.17 17.87
N LEU A 80 1.17 14.90 16.78
CA LEU A 80 1.44 14.42 15.41
C LEU A 80 2.90 14.02 15.23
N ASP A 81 3.83 14.86 15.67
CA ASP A 81 5.26 14.63 15.54
C ASP A 81 5.72 13.39 16.31
N ASN A 82 5.27 13.27 17.57
CA ASN A 82 5.54 12.09 18.39
C ASN A 82 4.98 10.81 17.77
N GLN A 83 3.78 10.85 17.18
CA GLN A 83 3.22 9.68 16.50
C GLN A 83 4.02 9.31 15.25
N ALA A 84 4.52 10.28 14.49
CA ALA A 84 5.40 10.01 13.36
C ALA A 84 6.66 9.26 13.80
N HIS A 85 7.30 9.71 14.89
CA HIS A 85 8.45 9.02 15.47
C HIS A 85 8.12 7.59 15.91
N VAL A 86 7.01 7.38 16.62
CA VAL A 86 6.58 6.04 17.07
C VAL A 86 6.37 5.08 15.89
N VAL A 87 5.73 5.55 14.82
CA VAL A 87 5.55 4.75 13.61
C VAL A 87 6.90 4.39 13.00
N VAL A 88 7.78 5.36 12.78
CA VAL A 88 9.10 5.11 12.16
C VAL A 88 9.97 4.17 12.99
N SER A 89 9.98 4.29 14.32
CA SER A 89 10.71 3.35 15.18
C SER A 89 10.24 1.91 14.96
N ARG A 90 8.92 1.67 14.91
CA ARG A 90 8.35 0.33 14.64
C ARG A 90 8.70 -0.18 13.24
N MET A 91 8.70 0.71 12.25
CA MET A 91 9.09 0.35 10.89
C MET A 91 10.54 -0.15 10.81
N ARG A 92 11.45 0.47 11.56
CA ARG A 92 12.86 0.05 11.61
C ARG A 92 13.02 -1.34 12.21
N ASP A 93 12.22 -1.66 13.22
CA ASP A 93 12.29 -2.95 13.91
C ASP A 93 11.56 -4.08 13.17
N MET A 94 10.51 -3.77 12.39
CA MET A 94 9.63 -4.78 11.79
C MET A 94 9.76 -4.91 10.26
N ASP A 95 9.99 -3.81 9.55
CA ASP A 95 9.71 -3.69 8.11
C ASP A 95 10.91 -3.15 7.30
N SER A 96 12.10 -3.73 7.53
CA SER A 96 13.33 -3.36 6.83
C SER A 96 13.20 -3.61 5.31
N GLY A 97 13.25 -2.54 4.49
CA GLY A 97 13.26 -2.66 3.02
C GLY A 97 12.08 -2.02 2.27
N THR A 98 11.31 -1.14 2.91
CA THR A 98 9.98 -0.73 2.42
C THR A 98 9.88 0.74 2.03
N LYS A 99 11.01 1.47 2.01
CA LYS A 99 11.13 2.90 1.68
C LYS A 99 10.49 3.26 0.33
N SER A 100 10.62 2.39 -0.67
CA SER A 100 10.00 2.57 -1.99
C SER A 100 8.47 2.46 -1.95
N GLN A 101 7.92 1.58 -1.12
CA GLN A 101 6.47 1.41 -0.94
C GLN A 101 5.87 2.58 -0.17
N LEU A 102 6.53 2.99 0.92
CA LEU A 102 6.20 4.20 1.68
C LEU A 102 6.13 5.44 0.77
N ARG A 103 7.14 5.64 -0.09
CA ARG A 103 7.18 6.77 -1.01
C ARG A 103 6.04 6.73 -2.04
N ARG A 104 5.73 5.55 -2.59
CA ARG A 104 4.59 5.37 -3.52
C ARG A 104 3.26 5.69 -2.84
N LEU A 105 3.09 5.24 -1.61
CA LEU A 105 1.89 5.50 -0.81
C LEU A 105 1.76 6.98 -0.45
N TYR A 106 2.83 7.63 0.00
CA TYR A 106 2.86 9.08 0.23
C TYR A 106 2.43 9.88 -1.01
N ASN A 107 2.95 9.51 -2.19
CA ASN A 107 2.54 10.15 -3.44
C ASN A 107 1.05 9.95 -3.75
N ALA A 108 0.46 8.82 -3.36
CA ALA A 108 -0.99 8.60 -3.48
C ALA A 108 -1.79 9.48 -2.51
N VAL A 109 -1.36 9.57 -1.24
CA VAL A 109 -1.97 10.47 -0.23
C VAL A 109 -1.90 11.93 -0.66
N ARG A 110 -0.73 12.38 -1.13
CA ARG A 110 -0.51 13.75 -1.61
C ARG A 110 -1.41 14.09 -2.80
N ARG A 111 -1.65 13.14 -3.72
CA ARG A 111 -2.59 13.33 -4.83
C ARG A 111 -4.03 13.39 -4.34
N ALA A 112 -4.44 12.49 -3.46
CA ALA A 112 -5.79 12.46 -2.91
C ALA A 112 -6.14 13.75 -2.14
N THR A 113 -5.16 14.32 -1.42
CA THR A 113 -5.34 15.59 -0.69
C THR A 113 -5.62 16.77 -1.62
N ARG A 114 -5.07 16.74 -2.85
CA ARG A 114 -5.28 17.78 -3.87
C ARG A 114 -6.56 17.60 -4.69
N ALA A 115 -7.29 16.51 -4.48
CA ALA A 115 -8.55 16.28 -5.15
C ALA A 115 -9.58 17.35 -4.75
N PRO A 116 -10.54 17.67 -5.64
CA PRO A 116 -11.70 18.49 -5.28
C PRO A 116 -12.39 17.94 -4.04
N GLU A 117 -13.01 18.82 -3.26
CA GLU A 117 -13.62 18.45 -1.98
C GLU A 117 -14.67 17.33 -2.13
N GLY A 118 -15.48 17.37 -3.19
CA GLY A 118 -16.49 16.34 -3.49
C GLY A 118 -15.91 14.95 -3.79
N ASP A 119 -14.70 14.88 -4.33
CA ASP A 119 -14.05 13.61 -4.72
C ASP A 119 -13.03 13.15 -3.66
N ARG A 120 -12.64 14.01 -2.72
CA ARG A 120 -11.57 13.77 -1.77
C ARG A 120 -11.82 12.52 -0.92
N GLN A 121 -13.05 12.35 -0.43
CA GLN A 121 -13.40 11.16 0.35
C GLN A 121 -13.18 9.88 -0.46
N HIS A 122 -13.66 9.85 -1.70
CA HIS A 122 -13.50 8.71 -2.60
C HIS A 122 -12.02 8.41 -2.86
N GLU A 123 -11.21 9.43 -3.17
CA GLU A 123 -9.77 9.27 -3.38
C GLU A 123 -9.06 8.69 -2.16
N PHE A 124 -9.41 9.14 -0.94
CA PHE A 124 -8.86 8.57 0.29
C PHE A 124 -9.33 7.13 0.55
N VAL A 125 -10.56 6.77 0.17
CA VAL A 125 -11.03 5.37 0.20
C VAL A 125 -10.20 4.50 -0.77
N MET A 126 -9.86 5.02 -1.95
CA MET A 126 -8.97 4.31 -2.89
C MET A 126 -7.54 4.18 -2.34
N VAL A 127 -7.01 5.20 -1.66
CA VAL A 127 -5.72 5.11 -0.96
C VAL A 127 -5.78 4.03 0.13
N ARG A 128 -6.88 3.93 0.87
CA ARG A 128 -7.05 2.90 1.91
C ARG A 128 -6.99 1.49 1.33
N ALA A 129 -7.66 1.24 0.21
CA ALA A 129 -7.58 -0.05 -0.47
C ALA A 129 -6.15 -0.40 -0.91
N ARG A 130 -5.40 0.58 -1.42
CA ARG A 130 -3.99 0.41 -1.79
C ARG A 130 -3.10 0.13 -0.57
N LEU A 131 -3.33 0.82 0.55
CA LEU A 131 -2.61 0.60 1.80
C LEU A 131 -2.85 -0.82 2.31
N ALA A 132 -4.11 -1.25 2.42
CA ALA A 132 -4.48 -2.60 2.85
C ALA A 132 -3.83 -3.69 1.97
N TYR A 133 -3.88 -3.52 0.64
CA TYR A 133 -3.20 -4.43 -0.28
C TYR A 133 -1.68 -4.47 -0.04
N THR A 134 -1.05 -3.32 0.20
CA THR A 134 0.40 -3.23 0.42
C THR A 134 0.79 -3.90 1.74
N ILE A 135 0.03 -3.67 2.81
CA ILE A 135 0.22 -4.33 4.11
C ILE A 135 0.13 -5.84 3.94
N ALA A 136 -0.92 -6.34 3.29
CA ALA A 136 -1.12 -7.77 3.08
C ALA A 136 -0.03 -8.38 2.19
N ARG A 137 0.39 -7.70 1.13
CA ARG A 137 1.33 -8.22 0.12
C ARG A 137 2.79 -8.22 0.59
N HIS A 138 3.15 -7.27 1.44
CA HIS A 138 4.53 -7.04 1.88
C HIS A 138 4.72 -7.20 3.40
N SER A 139 3.70 -7.68 4.10
CA SER A 139 3.71 -7.91 5.55
C SER A 139 4.02 -6.67 6.40
N LEU A 140 3.59 -5.48 5.95
CA LEU A 140 3.91 -4.18 6.58
C LEU A 140 3.07 -3.89 7.83
N ARG A 141 3.19 -4.73 8.85
CA ARG A 141 2.34 -4.68 10.06
C ARG A 141 2.54 -3.39 10.86
N SER A 142 3.68 -2.72 10.75
CA SER A 142 3.89 -1.42 11.40
C SER A 142 2.92 -0.33 10.89
N LEU A 143 2.34 -0.51 9.69
CA LEU A 143 1.42 0.44 9.07
C LEU A 143 -0.05 0.20 9.44
N ASP A 144 -0.36 -0.86 10.21
CA ASP A 144 -1.73 -1.15 10.64
C ASP A 144 -2.35 0.05 11.41
N ALA A 145 -1.52 0.82 12.15
CA ALA A 145 -1.96 2.04 12.81
C ALA A 145 -2.42 3.13 11.81
N LEU A 146 -1.71 3.28 10.70
CA LEU A 146 -2.07 4.22 9.64
C LEU A 146 -3.32 3.78 8.88
N GLU A 147 -3.51 2.47 8.70
CA GLU A 147 -4.74 1.94 8.09
C GLU A 147 -5.98 2.29 8.94
N ARG A 148 -5.88 2.08 10.27
CA ARG A 148 -6.96 2.44 11.20
C ARG A 148 -7.21 3.94 11.24
N LEU A 149 -6.15 4.76 11.26
CA LEU A 149 -6.29 6.21 11.20
C LEU A 149 -6.98 6.65 9.90
N LEU A 150 -6.60 6.06 8.77
CA LEU A 150 -7.20 6.37 7.48
C LEU A 150 -8.68 5.99 7.42
N LEU A 151 -9.09 4.93 8.13
CA LEU A 151 -10.50 4.61 8.35
C LEU A 151 -11.22 5.70 9.15
N GLN A 152 -10.61 6.21 10.22
CA GLN A 152 -11.19 7.32 10.99
C GLN A 152 -11.34 8.59 10.13
N VAL A 153 -10.30 8.95 9.38
CA VAL A 153 -10.28 10.13 8.49
C VAL A 153 -11.38 10.04 7.44
N THR A 154 -11.53 8.88 6.79
CA THR A 154 -12.58 8.67 5.77
C THR A 154 -14.00 8.59 6.33
N ARG A 155 -14.16 8.16 7.60
CA ARG A 155 -15.45 8.15 8.29
C ARG A 155 -15.88 9.54 8.75
N LYS A 156 -14.95 10.33 9.29
CA LYS A 156 -15.23 11.71 9.74
C LYS A 156 -15.49 12.64 8.54
N ASN A 157 -14.82 12.38 7.42
CA ASN A 157 -14.95 13.15 6.18
C ASN A 157 -14.77 14.67 6.40
N ASP A 158 -13.69 15.02 7.10
CA ASP A 158 -13.33 16.40 7.44
C ASP A 158 -12.05 16.78 6.69
N THR A 159 -12.06 17.93 6.01
CA THR A 159 -10.89 18.51 5.32
C THR A 159 -9.67 18.58 6.24
N ARG A 160 -9.83 18.99 7.50
CA ARG A 160 -8.71 19.08 8.45
C ARG A 160 -8.12 17.70 8.74
N GLY A 161 -8.95 16.66 8.79
CA GLY A 161 -8.51 15.29 8.98
C GLY A 161 -7.67 14.78 7.80
N TYR A 162 -8.09 15.10 6.57
CA TYR A 162 -7.33 14.74 5.36
C TYR A 162 -5.95 15.42 5.31
N GLU A 163 -5.89 16.71 5.61
CA GLU A 163 -4.63 17.47 5.66
C GLU A 163 -3.69 16.93 6.74
N ARG A 164 -4.22 16.69 7.95
CA ARG A 164 -3.40 16.21 9.08
C ARG A 164 -2.92 14.79 8.88
N PHE A 165 -3.70 13.94 8.23
CA PHE A 165 -3.21 12.62 7.81
C PHE A 165 -2.04 12.74 6.83
N ARG A 166 -2.12 13.68 5.86
CA ARG A 166 -1.04 13.95 4.91
C ARG A 166 0.21 14.49 5.61
N ASP A 167 0.05 15.39 6.57
CA ASP A 167 1.16 15.96 7.36
C ASP A 167 1.85 14.89 8.21
N LEU A 168 1.10 14.02 8.87
CA LEU A 168 1.65 12.86 9.60
C LEU A 168 2.48 11.97 8.65
N PHE A 169 1.95 11.67 7.47
CA PHE A 169 2.63 10.85 6.47
C PHE A 169 3.92 11.51 5.96
N GLU A 170 3.91 12.84 5.82
CA GLU A 170 5.09 13.62 5.44
C GLU A 170 6.18 13.55 6.53
N ALA A 171 5.80 13.70 7.80
CA ALA A 171 6.72 13.57 8.93
C ALA A 171 7.34 12.16 9.03
N ILE A 172 6.53 11.11 8.84
CA ILE A 172 7.02 9.71 8.79
C ILE A 172 8.08 9.54 7.71
N ILE A 173 7.85 10.10 6.52
CA ILE A 173 8.81 10.04 5.42
C ILE A 173 10.09 10.81 5.77
N ALA A 174 9.98 12.00 6.37
CA ALA A 174 11.12 12.80 6.76
C ALA A 174 12.01 12.10 7.81
N TYR A 175 11.42 11.43 8.80
CA TYR A 175 12.17 10.69 9.83
C TYR A 175 12.73 9.33 9.36
N ASN A 176 12.27 8.85 8.21
CA ASN A 176 12.73 7.60 7.61
C ASN A 176 13.70 7.83 6.41
N GLU A 177 14.06 9.08 6.12
CA GLU A 177 15.11 9.39 5.15
C GLU A 177 16.50 8.99 5.66
#